data_AF-A0A7M4E789-F1
#
_entry.id   AF-A0A7M4E789-F1
#
_cell.length_a   1.000
_cell.length_b   1.000
_cell.length_c   1.000
_cell.angle_alpha   90.00
_cell.angle_beta   90.00
_cell.angle_gamma   90.00
#
_symmetry.space_group_name_H-M   'P 1'
#
loop_
_entity.id
_entity.type
_entity.pdbx_description
1 polymer ?
#
loop_
_entity_poly.entity_id
_entity_poly.type
_entity_poly.pdbx_seq_one_letter_code
_entity_poly.pdbx_strand_id
1 'polypeptide(L)'
;MSESDLLDALSEGFSCSAATTVQSAPITTSKGGKELDKALDLLSDSLGQREPDPDENKPIVDKVKEKAKSEHTDKLGERDDTIPPEYRALLDSNEQVCRTDTSQLFKPADDSAAIDALSGDFDACSKPPAKLQHSEVGHSLTRDL
;
A
#
# COMPACT_ATOMS: atom_id res chain seq x y z
N MET A 1 34.49 5.31 21.57
CA MET A 1 33.59 6.21 20.83
C MET A 1 32.19 5.75 21.15
N SER A 2 31.41 6.59 21.83
CA SER A 2 30.03 6.26 22.15
C SER A 2 29.15 6.62 20.95
N GLU A 3 28.04 5.93 20.81
CA GLU A 3 26.98 6.19 19.83
C GLU A 3 26.48 7.65 19.86
N SER A 4 26.60 8.35 20.99
CA SER A 4 26.36 9.79 21.13
C SER A 4 27.29 10.65 20.27
N ASP A 5 28.56 10.26 20.16
CA ASP A 5 29.60 11.01 19.44
C ASP A 5 29.37 10.94 17.91
N LEU A 6 28.71 9.88 17.43
CA LEU A 6 28.38 9.70 16.02
C LEU A 6 27.19 10.57 15.58
N LEU A 7 26.24 10.83 16.48
CA LEU A 7 25.05 11.65 16.18
C LEU A 7 25.39 13.15 16.09
N ASP A 8 26.29 13.62 16.95
CA ASP A 8 26.77 15.00 16.97
C ASP A 8 27.50 15.36 15.67
N ALA A 9 28.38 14.46 15.21
CA ALA A 9 29.12 14.60 13.96
C ALA A 9 28.22 14.66 12.70
N LEU A 10 27.02 14.06 12.74
CA LEU A 10 26.04 14.13 11.65
C LEU A 10 25.21 15.42 11.72
N SER A 11 24.98 15.95 12.91
CA SER A 11 24.19 17.18 13.11
C SER A 11 24.94 18.43 12.65
N GLU A 12 26.27 18.44 12.73
CA GLU A 12 27.11 19.61 12.43
C GLU A 12 27.25 19.90 10.92
N GLY A 13 26.85 18.97 10.05
CA GLY A 13 26.92 19.10 8.59
C GLY A 13 25.67 19.67 7.91
N PHE A 14 24.52 19.73 8.60
CA PHE A 14 23.24 20.21 8.05
C PHE A 14 22.92 21.64 8.47
N SER A 15 23.89 22.56 8.37
CA SER A 15 23.60 23.99 8.47
C SER A 15 23.06 24.48 7.11
N CYS A 16 21.74 24.49 6.95
CA CYS A 16 21.05 25.04 5.79
C CYS A 16 21.47 26.51 5.55
N SER A 17 22.31 26.73 4.53
CA SER A 17 22.59 28.06 4.02
C SER A 17 21.32 28.63 3.39
N ALA A 18 20.95 29.85 3.78
CA ALA A 18 19.83 30.59 3.22
C ALA A 18 19.95 30.66 1.68
N ALA A 19 18.84 30.36 0.99
CA ALA A 19 18.78 30.36 -0.46
C ALA A 19 19.02 31.77 -1.02
N THR A 20 20.06 31.93 -1.85
CA THR A 20 20.24 33.14 -2.65
C THR A 20 19.17 33.18 -3.73
N THR A 21 18.34 34.21 -3.72
CA THR A 21 17.32 34.45 -4.75
C THR A 21 18.03 34.67 -6.09
N VAL A 22 17.79 33.77 -7.06
CA VAL A 22 18.29 33.93 -8.43
C VAL A 22 17.22 34.71 -9.18
N GLN A 23 17.52 35.95 -9.55
CA GLN A 23 16.63 36.78 -10.36
C GLN A 23 16.55 36.20 -11.77
N SER A 24 15.48 35.46 -12.06
CA SER A 24 15.17 34.94 -13.38
C SER A 24 14.73 36.08 -14.30
N ALA A 25 15.57 36.43 -15.28
CA ALA A 25 15.18 37.28 -16.39
C ALA A 25 14.40 36.45 -17.43
N PRO A 26 13.28 36.95 -17.99
CA PRO A 26 12.52 36.21 -18.99
C PRO A 26 13.33 36.10 -20.28
N ILE A 27 13.71 34.87 -20.61
CA ILE A 27 14.36 34.53 -21.88
C ILE A 27 13.29 34.70 -22.96
N THR A 28 13.31 35.83 -23.66
CA THR A 28 12.44 36.02 -24.82
C THR A 28 12.94 35.12 -25.94
N THR A 29 12.36 33.93 -26.08
CA THR A 29 12.54 33.02 -27.21
C THR A 29 11.87 33.61 -28.44
N SER A 30 12.45 34.68 -28.97
CA SER A 30 11.99 35.32 -30.19
C SER A 30 13.08 35.18 -31.24
N LYS A 31 12.73 34.40 -32.28
CA LYS A 31 13.37 34.33 -33.59
C LYS A 31 14.58 33.39 -33.71
N GLY A 32 14.28 32.13 -34.02
CA GLY A 32 15.22 31.24 -34.70
C GLY A 32 15.28 29.83 -34.12
N GLY A 33 14.18 29.06 -34.14
CA GLY A 33 14.19 27.66 -33.65
C GLY A 33 15.37 26.84 -34.20
N LYS A 34 15.67 27.01 -35.49
CA LYS A 34 16.79 26.34 -36.17
C LYS A 34 18.18 26.71 -35.64
N GLU A 35 18.36 27.89 -35.07
CA GLU A 35 19.64 28.35 -34.51
C GLU A 35 19.80 27.90 -33.06
N LEU A 36 18.71 27.94 -32.31
CA LEU A 36 18.64 27.35 -30.97
C LEU A 36 18.87 25.85 -31.02
N ASP A 37 18.24 25.13 -31.96
CA ASP A 37 18.44 23.69 -32.14
C ASP A 37 19.92 23.35 -32.41
N LYS A 38 20.60 24.17 -33.23
CA LYS A 38 22.04 24.02 -33.48
C LYS A 38 22.89 24.31 -32.25
N ALA A 39 22.51 25.30 -31.45
CA ALA A 39 23.22 25.59 -30.20
C ALA A 39 23.05 24.44 -29.19
N LEU A 40 21.87 23.83 -29.12
CA LEU A 40 21.60 22.66 -28.28
C LEU A 40 22.36 21.42 -28.76
N ASP A 41 22.46 21.21 -30.07
CA ASP A 41 23.24 20.13 -30.68
C ASP A 41 24.74 20.27 -30.35
N LEU A 42 25.32 21.47 -30.51
CA LEU A 42 26.72 21.74 -30.16
C LEU A 42 27.02 21.56 -28.67
N LEU A 43 26.08 21.92 -27.79
CA LEU A 43 26.20 21.66 -26.35
C LEU A 43 26.15 20.15 -26.06
N SER A 44 25.32 19.41 -26.80
CA SER A 44 25.22 17.95 -26.68
C SER A 44 26.53 17.27 -27.12
N ASP A 45 27.11 17.71 -28.24
CA ASP A 45 28.41 17.22 -28.73
C ASP A 45 29.56 17.50 -27.74
N SER A 46 29.48 18.58 -26.97
CA SER A 46 30.47 18.92 -25.95
C SER A 46 30.45 17.98 -24.74
N LEU A 47 29.40 17.15 -24.54
CA LEU A 47 29.34 16.17 -23.44
C LEU A 47 30.18 14.91 -23.71
N GLY A 48 30.62 14.70 -24.96
CA GLY A 48 31.35 13.52 -25.37
C GLY A 48 30.45 12.29 -25.57
N GLN A 49 31.03 11.22 -26.14
CA GLN A 49 30.35 9.95 -26.34
C GLN A 49 30.80 8.94 -25.27
N ARG A 50 29.88 8.09 -24.81
CA ARG A 50 30.21 7.00 -23.88
C ARG A 50 31.18 6.04 -24.57
N GLU A 51 32.24 5.64 -23.88
CA GLU A 51 33.09 4.56 -24.36
C GLU A 51 32.27 3.27 -24.48
N PRO A 52 32.28 2.58 -25.64
CA PRO A 52 31.52 1.36 -25.80
C PRO A 52 32.08 0.29 -24.87
N ASP A 53 31.22 -0.26 -24.00
CA ASP A 53 31.59 -1.39 -23.16
C ASP A 53 31.62 -2.66 -24.03
N PRO A 54 32.74 -3.40 -24.09
CA PRO A 54 32.86 -4.61 -24.91
C PRO A 54 31.83 -5.71 -24.58
N ASP A 55 31.18 -5.63 -23.41
CA ASP A 55 30.10 -6.52 -22.97
C ASP A 55 28.69 -5.87 -23.03
N GLU A 56 28.51 -4.62 -23.50
CA GLU A 56 27.21 -3.92 -23.51
C GLU A 56 26.11 -4.69 -24.26
N ASN A 57 26.48 -5.38 -25.35
CA ASN A 57 25.56 -6.15 -26.18
C ASN A 57 25.54 -7.64 -25.81
N LYS A 58 26.31 -8.05 -24.79
CA LYS A 58 26.34 -9.45 -24.35
C LYS A 58 25.37 -9.61 -23.17
N PRO A 59 24.39 -10.51 -23.27
CA PRO A 59 23.52 -10.80 -22.14
C PRO A 59 24.38 -11.30 -20.99
N ILE A 60 24.15 -10.75 -19.80
CA ILE A 60 24.85 -11.17 -18.58
C ILE A 60 24.43 -12.61 -18.30
N VAL A 61 25.35 -13.55 -18.48
CA VAL A 61 25.15 -14.95 -18.13
C VAL A 61 25.54 -15.14 -16.68
N ASP A 62 24.64 -15.71 -15.87
CA ASP A 62 24.98 -16.13 -14.51
C ASP A 62 25.99 -17.27 -14.57
N LYS A 63 27.27 -16.91 -14.38
CA LYS A 63 28.39 -17.85 -14.39
C LYS A 63 28.53 -18.58 -13.07
N VAL A 64 27.85 -18.13 -12.02
CA VAL A 64 27.90 -18.74 -10.70
C VAL A 64 26.61 -19.52 -10.44
N LYS A 65 26.71 -20.61 -9.71
CA LYS A 65 25.53 -21.39 -9.28
C LYS A 65 25.35 -21.21 -7.78
N GLU A 66 25.21 -19.97 -7.35
CA GLU A 66 24.93 -19.67 -5.95
C GLU A 66 23.53 -20.20 -5.60
N LYS A 67 23.44 -20.91 -4.47
CA LYS A 67 22.18 -21.49 -3.99
C LYS A 67 21.93 -21.03 -2.57
N ALA A 68 20.83 -20.30 -2.37
CA ALA A 68 20.36 -19.95 -1.05
C ALA A 68 19.72 -21.16 -0.36
N LYS A 69 19.88 -21.25 0.96
CA LYS A 69 19.18 -22.25 1.77
C LYS A 69 17.94 -21.59 2.39
N SER A 70 16.83 -22.30 2.36
CA SER A 70 15.64 -21.91 3.12
C SER A 70 15.73 -22.47 4.54
N GLU A 71 15.25 -21.71 5.51
CA GLU A 71 15.14 -22.11 6.91
C GLU A 71 13.66 -22.27 7.28
N HIS A 72 13.33 -23.33 8.02
CA HIS A 72 12.01 -23.52 8.58
C HIS A 72 11.99 -23.05 10.03
N THR A 73 11.00 -22.24 10.38
CA THR A 73 10.77 -21.73 11.73
C THR A 73 9.40 -22.15 12.21
N ASP A 74 9.37 -22.74 13.41
CA ASP A 74 8.14 -23.23 14.04
C ASP A 74 7.14 -22.08 14.23
N LYS A 75 5.89 -22.31 13.84
CA LYS A 75 4.81 -21.35 14.03
C LYS A 75 4.24 -21.51 15.43
N LEU A 76 4.55 -20.55 16.31
CA LEU A 76 3.99 -20.53 17.66
C LEU A 76 2.46 -20.51 17.59
N GLY A 77 1.81 -21.41 18.32
CA GLY A 77 0.35 -21.49 18.37
C GLY A 77 -0.31 -22.33 17.28
N GLU A 78 0.44 -22.94 16.34
CA GLU A 78 -0.16 -23.72 15.24
C GLU A 78 -0.87 -24.99 15.71
N ARG A 79 -0.38 -25.62 16.76
CA ARG A 79 -0.93 -26.86 17.29
C ARG A 79 -2.10 -26.60 18.23
N ASP A 80 -3.14 -27.43 18.18
CA ASP A 80 -4.31 -27.33 19.05
C ASP A 80 -3.99 -27.48 20.54
N ASP A 81 -2.88 -28.14 20.91
CA ASP A 81 -2.45 -28.28 22.31
C ASP A 81 -1.85 -27.00 22.91
N THR A 82 -1.55 -26.00 22.08
CA THR A 82 -1.17 -24.66 22.52
C THR A 82 -2.38 -23.83 22.95
N ILE A 83 -3.59 -24.28 22.63
CA ILE A 83 -4.83 -23.66 23.08
C ILE A 83 -5.06 -24.07 24.55
N PRO A 84 -5.41 -23.13 25.44
CA PRO A 84 -5.73 -23.47 26.82
C PRO A 84 -6.82 -24.54 26.93
N PRO A 85 -6.71 -25.50 27.86
CA PRO A 85 -7.58 -26.68 27.92
C PRO A 85 -9.07 -26.34 28.09
N GLU A 86 -9.38 -25.24 28.77
CA GLU A 86 -10.76 -24.75 28.93
C GLU A 86 -11.40 -24.38 27.58
N TYR A 87 -10.65 -23.70 26.70
CA TYR A 87 -11.13 -23.33 25.37
C TYR A 87 -11.17 -24.53 24.42
N ARG A 88 -10.25 -25.47 24.56
CA ARG A 88 -10.29 -26.74 23.80
C ARG A 88 -11.56 -27.52 24.10
N ALA A 89 -11.95 -27.63 25.37
CA ALA A 89 -13.18 -28.31 25.76
C ALA A 89 -14.44 -27.69 25.14
N LEU A 90 -14.50 -26.35 25.05
CA LEU A 90 -15.61 -25.63 24.40
C LEU A 90 -15.66 -25.79 22.87
N LEU A 91 -14.52 -26.07 22.23
CA LEU A 91 -14.44 -26.31 20.78
C LEU A 91 -14.77 -27.77 20.44
N ASP A 92 -14.29 -28.71 21.26
CA ASP A 92 -14.51 -30.15 21.12
C ASP A 92 -15.96 -30.52 21.47
N SER A 93 -16.53 -29.87 22.48
CA SER A 93 -17.97 -29.90 22.74
C SER A 93 -18.66 -29.02 21.69
N ASN A 94 -19.41 -29.62 20.76
CA ASN A 94 -20.21 -28.92 19.74
C ASN A 94 -21.39 -28.10 20.35
N GLU A 95 -21.29 -27.66 21.60
CA GLU A 95 -22.13 -26.62 22.18
C GLU A 95 -21.75 -25.31 21.54
N GLN A 96 -22.55 -24.99 20.52
CA GLN A 96 -22.48 -23.84 19.65
C GLN A 96 -22.21 -22.54 20.43
N VAL A 97 -20.93 -22.22 20.63
CA VAL A 97 -20.50 -20.83 20.65
C VAL A 97 -21.02 -20.29 19.34
N CYS A 98 -22.06 -19.46 19.41
CA CYS A 98 -22.76 -18.89 18.29
C CYS A 98 -21.75 -18.47 17.23
N ARG A 99 -21.51 -19.36 16.26
CA ARG A 99 -21.20 -18.97 14.91
C ARG A 99 -22.44 -18.16 14.58
N THR A 100 -22.37 -16.85 14.76
CA THR A 100 -23.39 -15.92 14.30
C THR A 100 -23.66 -16.40 12.88
N ASP A 101 -24.86 -16.94 12.69
CA ASP A 101 -25.25 -17.67 11.50
C ASP A 101 -25.20 -16.74 10.30
N THR A 102 -24.00 -16.49 9.78
CA THR A 102 -23.78 -16.13 8.38
C THR A 102 -24.00 -17.37 7.50
N SER A 103 -24.32 -18.52 8.11
CA SER A 103 -24.74 -19.78 7.51
C SER A 103 -26.14 -19.76 6.87
N GLN A 104 -26.85 -18.62 6.89
CA GLN A 104 -27.88 -18.31 5.89
C GLN A 104 -27.22 -18.07 4.52
N LEU A 105 -26.30 -18.94 4.14
CA LEU A 105 -25.85 -19.12 2.77
C LEU A 105 -27.05 -19.71 2.04
N PHE A 106 -27.95 -18.84 1.60
CA PHE A 106 -28.78 -19.14 0.44
C PHE A 106 -27.79 -19.54 -0.65
N LYS A 107 -27.61 -20.85 -0.85
CA LYS A 107 -26.92 -21.35 -2.03
C LYS A 107 -27.82 -20.93 -3.18
N PRO A 108 -27.41 -19.94 -4.00
CA PRO A 108 -28.18 -19.63 -5.17
C PRO A 108 -28.18 -20.90 -6.02
N ALA A 109 -29.34 -21.26 -6.56
CA ALA A 109 -29.49 -22.49 -7.32
C ALA A 109 -28.59 -22.51 -8.58
N ASP A 110 -28.13 -21.33 -9.01
CA ASP A 110 -27.33 -21.06 -10.20
C ASP A 110 -26.54 -19.75 -10.00
N ASP A 111 -25.46 -19.56 -10.76
CA ASP A 111 -24.62 -18.36 -10.73
C ASP A 111 -25.43 -17.09 -11.00
N SER A 112 -26.41 -17.13 -11.91
CA SER A 112 -27.24 -15.95 -12.21
C SER A 112 -28.04 -15.48 -11.00
N ALA A 113 -28.56 -16.41 -10.19
CA ALA A 113 -29.27 -16.08 -8.95
C ALA A 113 -28.33 -15.49 -7.88
N ALA A 114 -27.05 -15.85 -7.91
CA ALA A 114 -26.03 -15.24 -7.05
C ALA A 114 -25.80 -13.77 -7.44
N ILE A 115 -25.66 -13.53 -8.75
CA ILE A 115 -25.42 -12.19 -9.30
C ILE A 115 -26.64 -11.28 -9.06
N ASP A 116 -27.86 -11.76 -9.30
CA ASP A 116 -29.08 -10.97 -9.08
C ASP A 116 -29.27 -10.56 -7.61
N ALA A 117 -28.99 -11.48 -6.68
CA ALA A 117 -29.08 -11.20 -5.25
C ALA A 117 -28.09 -10.10 -4.82
N LEU A 118 -26.89 -10.08 -5.41
CA LEU A 118 -25.91 -9.01 -5.17
C LEU A 118 -26.26 -7.72 -5.91
N SER A 119 -26.84 -7.83 -7.11
CA SER A 119 -27.13 -6.69 -7.98
C SER A 119 -28.32 -5.86 -7.49
N GLY A 120 -29.36 -6.50 -6.94
CA GLY A 120 -30.55 -5.81 -6.45
C GLY A 120 -30.29 -4.80 -5.31
N ASP A 121 -29.25 -5.03 -4.50
CA ASP A 121 -28.86 -4.11 -3.43
C ASP A 121 -28.29 -2.79 -3.97
N PHE A 122 -27.71 -2.78 -5.17
CA PHE A 122 -27.22 -1.56 -5.81
C PHE A 122 -28.36 -0.71 -6.41
N ASP A 123 -29.46 -1.32 -6.83
CA ASP A 123 -30.62 -0.61 -7.40
C ASP A 123 -31.33 0.28 -6.37
N ALA A 124 -31.21 -0.06 -5.08
CA ALA A 124 -31.73 0.76 -3.98
C ALA A 124 -31.03 2.12 -3.83
N CYS A 125 -29.83 2.30 -4.39
CA CYS A 125 -29.05 3.55 -4.31
C CYS A 125 -29.62 4.68 -5.19
N SER A 126 -30.51 4.36 -6.14
CA SER A 126 -31.12 5.32 -7.09
C SER A 126 -32.49 5.86 -6.63
N LYS A 127 -33.11 5.23 -5.63
CA LYS A 127 -34.37 5.71 -5.04
C LYS A 127 -34.05 6.74 -3.95
N PRO A 128 -34.58 7.97 -3.99
CA PRO A 128 -34.48 8.84 -2.82
C PRO A 128 -35.11 8.12 -1.62
N PRO A 129 -34.51 8.17 -0.41
CA PRO A 129 -35.05 7.47 0.74
C PRO A 129 -36.50 7.92 0.95
N ALA A 130 -37.44 6.97 0.89
CA ALA A 130 -38.78 7.22 1.38
C ALA A 130 -38.65 7.56 2.87
N LYS A 131 -39.20 8.73 3.26
CA LYS A 131 -39.11 9.31 4.60
C LYS A 131 -39.23 8.22 5.69
N LEU A 132 -38.13 7.93 6.38
CA LEU A 132 -38.15 7.23 7.64
C LEU A 132 -38.92 8.11 8.62
N GLN A 133 -40.12 7.67 9.01
CA GLN A 133 -40.79 8.20 10.19
C GLN A 133 -39.95 7.77 11.39
N HIS A 134 -39.08 8.66 11.85
CA HIS A 134 -38.40 8.50 13.13
C HIS A 134 -39.47 8.56 14.23
N SER A 135 -39.95 7.39 14.64
CA SER A 135 -40.53 7.19 15.95
C SER A 135 -39.38 7.28 16.95
N GLU A 136 -39.12 8.49 17.44
CA GLU A 136 -38.29 8.72 18.62
C GLU A 136 -38.99 8.12 19.85
N VAL A 137 -38.62 6.89 20.21
CA VAL A 137 -38.91 6.37 21.55
C VAL A 137 -37.71 6.72 22.40
N GLY A 138 -37.74 7.91 22.98
CA GLY A 138 -36.77 8.33 23.98
C GLY A 138 -36.83 7.39 25.18
N HIS A 139 -35.79 6.60 25.38
CA HIS A 139 -35.57 5.92 26.66
C HIS A 139 -35.03 6.96 27.65
N SER A 140 -35.91 7.62 28.39
CA SER A 140 -35.49 8.37 29.57
C SER A 140 -34.99 7.38 30.62
N LEU A 141 -33.67 7.27 30.78
CA LEU A 141 -33.08 6.63 31.96
C LEU A 141 -33.42 7.51 33.17
N THR A 142 -34.43 7.12 33.93
CA THR A 142 -34.59 7.57 35.31
C THR A 142 -33.53 6.85 36.15
N ARG A 143 -32.39 7.50 36.30
CA ARG A 143 -31.49 7.31 37.41
C ARG A 143 -32.08 8.13 38.56
N ASP A 144 -32.42 7.51 39.69
CA ASP A 144 -32.10 8.03 41.02
C ASP A 144 -32.67 7.17 42.16
N LEU A 145 -31.72 6.80 43.03
CA LEU A 145 -31.74 6.27 44.41
C LEU A 145 -32.33 4.88 44.68
#